data_AF-A0A662SXH8-F1
#
_entry.id   AF-A0A662SXH8-F1
#
_cell.length_a   1.000
_cell.length_b   1.000
_cell.length_c   1.000
_cell.angle_alpha   90.00
_cell.angle_beta   90.00
_cell.angle_gamma   90.00
#
_symmetry.space_group_name_H-M   'P 1'
#
loop_
_entity.id
_entity.type
_entity.pdbx_description
1 polymer ?
#
loop_
_entity_poly.entity_id
_entity_poly.type
_entity_poly.pdbx_seq_one_letter_code
_entity_poly.pdbx_strand_id
1 'polypeptide(L)'
;MEVRRTWCGELRLYVECYGCPANRSDLELMISLARRHFRNLELVNNPNEADILVVHTCAVKSPTEARMLSRIKALANIGKPLIVSGCIYLISPKSVMKLVKDLSCSIITPHSIGRFPYACELALKGGISVVKEYSPISIHKSFRMNPLIEIVAISNGCKFACSFCCVRFARGALLSRPLVSILKQVREAVADGIKEVWLTSQDTASYLYRHYQLPDLVKEVANVPGDFMIRVGMMNPSSATLVLNGLVEAVSHEKVYNFIHLPLQSGSDKVLADMNRTYSVADFLELARLFREKLQCTIATDVIVGYPTESESDFNDTLAVIEEVKPDVLNISRYGHRPLTPASTLKQLDPQVVKRRVKKLLAVFRKAAMEQNAQYVGEVVEALIVEEGPRGGLIARTRSYKPIVVDAPSSALGRWCEVRVEGCAPTYLKGTVLRLK
;
A
#
# COMPACT_ATOMS: atom_id res chain seq x y z
N MET A 1 -10.84 31.09 1.53
CA MET A 1 -10.15 31.65 2.70
C MET A 1 -8.67 31.59 2.43
N GLU A 2 -8.08 32.73 2.07
CA GLU A 2 -6.63 32.88 1.92
C GLU A 2 -5.95 32.52 3.23
N VAL A 3 -5.01 31.59 3.15
CA VAL A 3 -4.29 31.09 4.33
C VAL A 3 -3.23 32.12 4.67
N ARG A 4 -3.45 32.91 5.73
CA ARG A 4 -2.48 33.89 6.22
C ARG A 4 -1.23 33.14 6.71
N ARG A 5 -0.07 33.44 6.11
CA ARG A 5 1.27 32.99 6.55
C ARG A 5 1.60 33.65 7.89
N THR A 6 1.12 33.12 9.01
CA THR A 6 1.33 33.71 10.35
C THR A 6 2.39 33.03 11.20
N TRP A 7 3.09 32.03 10.67
CA TRP A 7 4.11 31.32 11.44
C TRP A 7 5.52 31.61 10.92
N CYS A 8 6.29 32.37 11.71
CA CYS A 8 7.65 32.83 11.39
C CYS A 8 8.76 31.97 12.05
N GLY A 9 8.43 30.93 12.82
CA GLY A 9 9.41 30.05 13.48
C GLY A 9 9.97 28.94 12.56
N GLU A 10 10.75 28.02 13.15
CA GLU A 10 11.21 26.74 12.55
C GLU A 10 10.38 25.56 13.11
N LEU A 11 9.59 24.87 12.27
CA LEU A 11 8.59 23.87 12.70
C LEU A 11 9.17 22.49 12.56
N ARG A 12 9.34 21.78 13.67
CA ARG A 12 9.86 20.41 13.69
C ARG A 12 8.72 19.42 13.81
N LEU A 13 8.61 18.53 12.82
CA LEU A 13 7.62 17.45 12.83
C LEU A 13 8.32 16.11 13.05
N TYR A 14 7.83 15.33 14.02
CA TYR A 14 8.11 13.90 14.08
C TYR A 14 6.96 13.16 13.39
N VAL A 15 7.25 12.26 12.46
CA VAL A 15 6.23 11.66 11.61
C VAL A 15 6.35 10.14 11.54
N GLU A 16 5.23 9.45 11.77
CA GLU A 16 5.10 8.02 11.52
C GLU A 16 4.01 7.71 10.50
N CYS A 17 4.32 6.78 9.58
CA CYS A 17 3.39 6.27 8.60
C CYS A 17 3.13 4.78 8.81
N TYR A 18 1.87 4.38 8.79
CA TYR A 18 1.48 2.97 8.82
C TYR A 18 0.48 2.66 7.73
N GLY A 19 0.61 1.53 7.04
CA GLY A 19 -0.38 1.05 6.09
C GLY A 19 0.20 0.75 4.71
N CYS A 20 -0.62 0.98 3.69
CA CYS A 20 -0.33 0.65 2.30
C CYS A 20 0.34 1.83 1.55
N PRO A 21 0.81 1.62 0.31
CA PRO A 21 1.34 2.69 -0.54
C PRO A 21 0.42 3.91 -0.65
N ALA A 22 -0.90 3.74 -0.73
CA ALA A 22 -1.84 4.86 -0.76
C ALA A 22 -1.77 5.71 0.53
N ASN A 23 -1.63 5.08 1.71
CA ASN A 23 -1.45 5.81 2.97
C ASN A 23 -0.12 6.56 3.01
N ARG A 24 0.95 5.96 2.47
CA ARG A 24 2.24 6.63 2.33
C ARG A 24 2.17 7.82 1.37
N SER A 25 1.45 7.69 0.26
CA SER A 25 1.22 8.81 -0.66
C SER A 25 0.46 9.96 0.00
N ASP A 26 -0.54 9.66 0.83
CA ASP A 26 -1.29 10.67 1.58
C ASP A 26 -0.36 11.44 2.54
N LEU A 27 0.52 10.73 3.25
CA LEU A 27 1.50 11.36 4.13
C LEU A 27 2.49 12.24 3.38
N GLU A 28 3.05 11.73 2.28
CA GLU A 28 3.99 12.49 1.45
C GLU A 28 3.38 13.80 0.94
N LEU A 29 2.09 13.75 0.60
CA LEU A 29 1.31 14.90 0.18
C LEU A 29 1.06 15.89 1.33
N MET A 30 0.70 15.39 2.52
CA MET A 30 0.56 16.22 3.73
C MET A 30 1.84 16.99 4.04
N ILE A 31 2.99 16.31 4.03
CA ILE A 31 4.30 16.95 4.28
C ILE A 31 4.64 17.96 3.18
N SER A 32 4.37 17.62 1.91
CA SER A 32 4.59 18.55 0.78
C SER A 32 3.76 19.83 0.91
N LEU A 33 2.51 19.72 1.38
CA LEU A 33 1.65 20.88 1.66
C LEU A 33 2.19 21.70 2.83
N ALA A 34 2.64 21.05 3.89
CA ALA A 34 3.22 21.74 5.06
C ALA A 34 4.50 22.49 4.68
N ARG A 35 5.41 21.89 3.90
CA ARG A 35 6.63 22.55 3.42
C ARG A 35 6.38 23.77 2.53
N ARG A 36 5.24 23.83 1.83
CA ARG A 36 4.83 25.03 1.05
C ARG A 36 4.27 26.14 1.94
N HIS A 37 3.68 25.75 3.06
CA HIS A 37 2.99 26.66 3.98
C HIS A 37 3.95 27.26 5.01
N PHE A 38 4.76 26.41 5.65
CA PHE A 38 5.73 26.78 6.67
C PHE A 38 7.11 26.95 6.03
N ARG A 39 7.75 28.12 6.19
CA ARG A 39 9.03 28.45 5.54
C ARG A 39 10.19 27.54 5.97
N ASN A 40 10.25 27.19 7.25
CA ASN A 40 11.33 26.43 7.87
C ASN A 40 10.78 25.17 8.52
N LEU A 41 10.27 24.21 7.73
CA LEU A 41 9.78 22.94 8.26
C LEU A 41 10.87 21.86 8.18
N GLU A 42 11.20 21.31 9.33
CA GLU A 42 12.15 20.19 9.46
C GLU A 42 11.43 18.92 9.91
N LEU A 43 11.88 17.77 9.40
CA LEU A 43 11.44 16.46 9.91
C LEU A 43 12.52 15.93 10.85
N VAL A 44 12.15 15.62 12.08
CA VAL A 44 13.07 15.10 13.10
C VAL A 44 12.81 13.62 13.34
N ASN A 45 13.87 12.88 13.70
CA ASN A 45 13.81 11.45 13.96
C ASN A 45 13.50 11.12 15.44
N ASN A 46 13.63 12.10 16.33
CA ASN A 46 13.35 11.96 17.75
C ASN A 46 12.04 12.71 18.11
N PRO A 47 11.02 12.03 18.66
CA PRO A 47 9.79 12.70 19.05
C PRO A 47 10.00 13.78 20.12
N ASN A 48 11.05 13.68 20.95
CA ASN A 48 11.38 14.69 21.95
C ASN A 48 11.97 15.97 21.37
N GLU A 49 12.34 16.00 20.09
CA GLU A 49 12.83 17.21 19.40
C GLU A 49 11.74 17.93 18.60
N ALA A 50 10.58 17.30 18.38
CA ALA A 50 9.51 17.84 17.54
C ALA A 50 8.64 18.87 18.27
N ASP A 51 8.08 19.82 17.54
CA ASP A 51 6.99 20.68 18.03
C ASP A 51 5.63 19.98 17.90
N ILE A 52 5.47 19.14 16.87
CA ILE A 52 4.25 18.37 16.63
C ILE A 52 4.62 16.92 16.30
N LEU A 53 3.92 15.99 16.95
CA LEU A 53 3.96 14.56 16.65
C LEU A 53 2.87 14.24 15.64
N VAL A 54 3.19 13.50 14.58
CA VAL A 54 2.23 13.10 13.53
C VAL A 54 2.20 11.58 13.44
N VAL A 55 1.02 11.01 13.61
CA VAL A 55 0.78 9.58 13.39
C VAL A 55 -0.25 9.40 12.28
N HIS A 56 0.22 9.00 11.10
CA HIS A 56 -0.63 8.70 9.95
C HIS A 56 -0.95 7.20 9.93
N THR A 57 -2.18 6.88 10.28
CA THR A 57 -2.61 5.53 10.66
C THR A 57 -3.29 4.77 9.54
N CYS A 58 -3.23 3.45 9.64
CA CYS A 58 -4.12 2.54 8.92
C CYS A 58 -4.90 1.70 9.94
N ALA A 59 -6.19 1.49 9.72
CA ALA A 59 -7.04 0.74 10.65
C ALA A 59 -7.98 -0.25 9.95
N VAL A 60 -7.69 -0.57 8.68
CA VAL A 60 -8.53 -1.49 7.88
C VAL A 60 -8.41 -2.95 8.33
N LYS A 61 -7.38 -3.31 9.12
CA LYS A 61 -7.17 -4.63 9.74
C LYS A 61 -7.15 -4.50 11.26
N SER A 62 -7.74 -5.45 12.00
CA SER A 62 -7.95 -5.32 13.46
C SER A 62 -6.64 -5.37 14.24
N PRO A 63 -5.66 -6.22 13.88
CA PRO A 63 -4.34 -6.16 14.51
C PRO A 63 -3.66 -4.80 14.29
N THR A 64 -3.84 -4.20 13.11
CA THR A 64 -3.28 -2.87 12.81
C THR A 64 -3.99 -1.80 13.62
N GLU A 65 -5.31 -1.84 13.73
CA GLU A 65 -6.10 -0.92 14.57
C GLU A 65 -5.62 -0.91 16.03
N ALA A 66 -5.50 -2.09 16.65
CA ALA A 66 -5.01 -2.21 18.02
C ALA A 66 -3.59 -1.65 18.18
N ARG A 67 -2.71 -1.91 17.20
CA ARG A 67 -1.36 -1.34 17.14
C ARG A 67 -1.40 0.20 17.04
N MET A 68 -2.31 0.76 16.23
CA MET A 68 -2.45 2.22 16.09
C MET A 68 -2.95 2.87 17.37
N LEU A 69 -3.94 2.29 18.06
CA LEU A 69 -4.41 2.81 19.34
C LEU A 69 -3.29 2.80 20.39
N SER A 70 -2.50 1.72 20.45
CA SER A 70 -1.33 1.65 21.32
C SER A 70 -0.28 2.72 20.97
N ARG A 71 0.00 2.94 19.68
CA ARG A 71 0.97 3.95 19.26
C ARG A 71 0.50 5.38 19.51
N ILE A 72 -0.78 5.67 19.26
CA ILE A 72 -1.40 6.96 19.61
C ILE A 72 -1.24 7.23 21.12
N LYS A 73 -1.52 6.23 21.96
CA LYS A 73 -1.33 6.35 23.42
C LYS A 73 0.13 6.62 23.79
N ALA A 74 1.07 5.93 23.15
CA ALA A 74 2.50 6.13 23.42
C ALA A 74 2.98 7.54 23.05
N LEU A 75 2.55 8.07 21.90
CA LEU A 75 2.88 9.43 21.46
C LEU A 75 2.16 10.49 22.31
N ALA A 76 0.91 10.23 22.69
CA ALA A 76 0.15 11.07 23.62
C ALA A 76 0.88 11.29 24.96
N ASN A 77 1.47 10.24 25.51
CA ASN A 77 2.20 10.28 26.78
C ASN A 77 3.47 11.16 26.75
N ILE A 78 3.94 11.58 25.56
CA ILE A 78 5.07 12.51 25.43
C ILE A 78 4.65 13.94 25.83
N GLY A 79 3.34 14.25 25.82
CA GLY A 79 2.82 15.54 26.27
C GLY A 79 2.99 16.69 25.26
N LYS A 80 3.24 16.36 23.98
CA LYS A 80 3.36 17.34 22.89
C LYS A 80 2.12 17.38 22.01
N PRO A 81 1.90 18.48 21.26
CA PRO A 81 0.86 18.53 20.22
C PRO A 81 0.89 17.29 19.31
N LEU A 82 -0.27 16.69 19.08
CA LEU A 82 -0.42 15.45 18.32
C LEU A 82 -1.34 15.65 17.12
N ILE A 83 -0.97 15.09 15.98
CA ILE A 83 -1.85 14.95 14.81
C ILE A 83 -2.12 13.47 14.58
N VAL A 84 -3.39 13.08 14.70
CA VAL A 84 -3.86 11.75 14.35
C VAL A 84 -4.51 11.81 12.98
N SER A 85 -3.89 11.18 11.98
CA SER A 85 -4.38 11.18 10.60
C SER A 85 -4.65 9.75 10.11
N GLY A 86 -5.36 9.62 8.98
CA GLY A 86 -5.67 8.34 8.33
C GLY A 86 -7.01 7.75 8.76
N CYS A 87 -7.19 6.44 8.57
CA CYS A 87 -8.52 5.82 8.70
C CYS A 87 -8.98 5.56 10.15
N ILE A 88 -8.08 5.63 11.15
CA ILE A 88 -8.37 5.17 12.52
C ILE A 88 -9.55 5.91 13.16
N TYR A 89 -9.66 7.22 12.96
CA TYR A 89 -10.70 8.01 13.60
C TYR A 89 -12.08 7.69 13.04
N LEU A 90 -12.18 7.39 11.74
CA LEU A 90 -13.45 6.99 11.14
C LEU A 90 -13.90 5.62 11.65
N ILE A 91 -12.97 4.72 11.92
CA ILE A 91 -13.25 3.35 12.35
C ILE A 91 -13.51 3.29 13.87
N SER A 92 -12.68 3.95 14.68
CA SER A 92 -12.70 3.85 16.15
C SER A 92 -12.71 5.22 16.84
N PRO A 93 -13.71 6.09 16.56
CA PRO A 93 -13.72 7.48 17.02
C PRO A 93 -13.72 7.58 18.55
N LYS A 94 -14.53 6.77 19.24
CA LYS A 94 -14.61 6.78 20.72
C LYS A 94 -13.26 6.45 21.37
N SER A 95 -12.56 5.44 20.82
CA SER A 95 -11.24 5.03 21.32
C SER A 95 -10.20 6.13 21.11
N VAL A 96 -10.17 6.73 19.92
CA VAL A 96 -9.24 7.85 19.63
C VAL A 96 -9.52 9.04 20.54
N MET A 97 -10.77 9.48 20.65
CA MET A 97 -11.16 10.61 21.50
C MET A 97 -10.79 10.38 22.97
N LYS A 98 -10.99 9.16 23.49
CA LYS A 98 -10.59 8.81 24.86
C LYS A 98 -9.09 8.94 25.09
N LEU A 99 -8.27 8.61 24.08
CA LEU A 99 -6.81 8.67 24.19
C LEU A 99 -6.25 10.08 24.12
N VAL A 100 -6.94 11.01 23.45
CA VAL A 100 -6.42 12.37 23.19
C VAL A 100 -7.13 13.47 23.99
N LYS A 101 -8.06 13.09 24.88
CA LYS A 101 -8.97 14.02 25.59
C LYS A 101 -8.28 15.15 26.38
N ASP A 102 -7.06 14.92 26.86
CA ASP A 102 -6.32 15.87 27.71
C ASP A 102 -5.12 16.48 26.96
N LEU A 103 -5.07 16.36 25.63
CA LEU A 103 -3.95 16.79 24.80
C LEU A 103 -4.38 17.91 23.86
N SER A 104 -3.38 18.67 23.38
CA SER A 104 -3.59 19.36 22.11
C SER A 104 -3.50 18.36 20.96
N CYS A 105 -4.62 18.17 20.25
CA CYS A 105 -4.72 17.16 19.21
C CYS A 105 -5.55 17.63 18.02
N SER A 106 -5.00 17.54 16.82
CA SER A 106 -5.75 17.69 15.58
C SER A 106 -5.97 16.35 14.92
N ILE A 107 -7.22 16.03 14.60
CA ILE A 107 -7.59 14.79 13.92
C ILE A 107 -7.91 15.11 12.46
N ILE A 108 -7.33 14.38 11.52
CA ILE A 108 -7.51 14.61 10.08
C ILE A 108 -8.00 13.32 9.41
N THR A 109 -9.12 13.40 8.71
CA THR A 109 -9.66 12.24 7.95
C THR A 109 -9.00 12.12 6.57
N PRO A 110 -9.04 10.93 5.92
CA PRO A 110 -8.42 10.73 4.60
C PRO A 110 -8.86 11.72 3.52
N HIS A 111 -10.09 12.23 3.59
CA HIS A 111 -10.63 13.21 2.64
C HIS A 111 -10.16 14.65 2.89
N SER A 112 -9.52 14.90 4.02
CA SER A 112 -9.19 16.23 4.52
C SER A 112 -7.68 16.48 4.59
N ILE A 113 -6.86 15.57 4.05
CA ILE A 113 -5.39 15.66 4.13
C ILE A 113 -4.84 16.95 3.47
N GLY A 114 -5.58 17.56 2.55
CA GLY A 114 -5.26 18.86 1.97
C GLY A 114 -5.25 20.01 2.98
N ARG A 115 -5.92 19.83 4.13
CA ARG A 115 -5.94 20.76 5.27
C ARG A 115 -4.87 20.48 6.31
N PHE A 116 -3.88 19.63 6.01
CA PHE A 116 -2.81 19.32 6.96
C PHE A 116 -2.07 20.55 7.50
N PRO A 117 -1.74 21.60 6.72
CA PRO A 117 -1.15 22.81 7.27
C PRO A 117 -2.04 23.49 8.31
N TYR A 118 -3.35 23.58 8.05
CA TYR A 118 -4.32 24.12 9.00
C TYR A 118 -4.44 23.28 10.27
N ALA A 119 -4.39 21.95 10.15
CA ALA A 119 -4.38 21.05 11.29
C ALA A 119 -3.11 21.22 12.16
N CYS A 120 -1.96 21.54 11.56
CA CYS A 120 -0.75 21.90 12.30
C CYS A 120 -0.97 23.19 13.11
N GLU A 121 -1.56 24.22 12.52
CA GLU A 121 -1.88 25.47 13.23
C GLU A 121 -2.84 25.24 14.40
N LEU A 122 -3.86 24.39 14.22
CA LEU A 122 -4.80 24.03 15.29
C LEU A 122 -4.11 23.25 16.42
N ALA A 123 -3.18 22.35 16.10
CA ALA A 123 -2.43 21.59 17.10
C ALA A 123 -1.48 22.50 17.90
N LEU A 124 -0.94 23.56 17.29
CA LEU A 124 -0.11 24.53 18.01
C LEU A 124 -0.95 25.47 18.90
N LYS A 125 -2.20 25.76 18.51
CA LYS A 125 -3.11 26.62 19.29
C LYS A 125 -3.63 25.98 20.57
N GLY A 126 -3.63 24.65 20.67
CA GLY A 126 -4.20 23.95 21.82
C GLY A 126 -5.60 23.38 21.58
N GLY A 127 -6.03 22.50 22.48
CA GLY A 127 -7.34 21.84 22.43
C GLY A 127 -7.45 20.72 21.39
N ILE A 128 -8.65 20.19 21.23
CA ILE A 128 -8.95 19.09 20.30
C ILE A 128 -9.75 19.62 19.12
N SER A 129 -9.26 19.32 17.91
CA SER A 129 -9.94 19.66 16.67
C SER A 129 -10.14 18.42 15.79
N VAL A 130 -11.22 18.39 15.02
CA VAL A 130 -11.50 17.32 14.06
C VAL A 130 -11.78 17.92 12.70
N VAL A 131 -10.81 17.79 11.80
CA VAL A 131 -10.82 18.33 10.43
C VAL A 131 -11.41 17.28 9.50
N LYS A 132 -12.61 17.55 8.97
CA LYS A 132 -13.40 16.64 8.12
C LYS A 132 -13.73 17.24 6.75
N GLU A 133 -13.38 18.50 6.53
CA GLU A 133 -13.69 19.21 5.31
C GLU A 133 -12.92 18.64 4.13
N TYR A 134 -13.65 18.25 3.09
CA TYR A 134 -13.05 17.82 1.83
C TYR A 134 -12.09 18.89 1.31
N SER A 135 -10.89 18.45 0.90
CA SER A 135 -9.89 19.32 0.30
C SER A 135 -9.38 18.69 -0.98
N PRO A 136 -9.70 19.26 -2.16
CA PRO A 136 -9.05 18.84 -3.40
C PRO A 136 -7.57 19.20 -3.33
N ILE A 137 -6.72 18.34 -3.90
CA ILE A 137 -5.28 18.55 -3.87
C ILE A 137 -4.73 18.44 -5.30
N SER A 138 -4.07 19.50 -5.72
CA SER A 138 -3.42 19.63 -7.03
C SER A 138 -2.06 20.28 -6.81
N ILE A 139 -1.12 19.53 -6.24
CA ILE A 139 0.24 20.01 -6.03
C ILE A 139 1.26 18.98 -6.48
N HIS A 140 2.40 19.46 -6.96
CA HIS A 140 3.62 18.65 -7.08
C HIS A 140 4.06 18.19 -5.69
N LYS A 141 4.34 16.90 -5.56
CA LYS A 141 4.81 16.28 -4.32
C LYS A 141 6.31 16.56 -4.16
N SER A 142 6.65 17.51 -3.29
CA SER A 142 8.03 17.93 -3.02
C SER A 142 8.74 17.08 -1.96
N PHE A 143 8.05 16.12 -1.35
CA PHE A 143 8.62 15.21 -0.37
C PHE A 143 8.26 13.76 -0.68
N ARG A 144 9.26 12.89 -0.66
CA ARG A 144 9.10 11.44 -0.78
C ARG A 144 9.80 10.79 0.40
N MET A 145 9.19 9.77 0.99
CA MET A 145 9.88 9.00 2.04
C MET A 145 11.04 8.17 1.47
N ASN A 146 10.96 7.80 0.19
CA ASN A 146 12.08 7.21 -0.56
C ASN A 146 12.26 8.07 -1.81
N PRO A 147 13.40 8.76 -1.97
CA PRO A 147 13.61 9.69 -3.08
C PRO A 147 13.57 9.02 -4.45
N LEU A 148 13.74 7.70 -4.53
CA LEU A 148 13.70 6.94 -5.77
C LEU A 148 12.30 6.48 -6.19
N ILE A 149 11.27 6.66 -5.35
CA ILE A 149 9.94 6.09 -5.58
C ILE A 149 8.87 7.18 -5.52
N GLU A 150 8.18 7.39 -6.64
CA GLU A 150 6.97 8.20 -6.68
C GLU A 150 5.72 7.32 -6.56
N ILE A 151 4.96 7.51 -5.48
CA ILE A 151 3.66 6.86 -5.32
C ILE A 151 2.55 7.73 -5.92
N VAL A 152 1.95 7.26 -7.00
CA VAL A 152 0.86 7.94 -7.68
C VAL A 152 -0.46 7.26 -7.34
N ALA A 153 -1.22 7.85 -6.42
CA ALA A 153 -2.61 7.45 -6.22
C ALA A 153 -3.41 7.80 -7.48
N ILE A 154 -3.86 6.82 -8.27
CA ILE A 154 -4.57 7.04 -9.55
C ILE A 154 -6.08 7.21 -9.36
N SER A 155 -6.60 6.69 -8.25
CA SER A 155 -7.98 6.89 -7.81
C SER A 155 -8.08 6.79 -6.30
N ASN A 156 -9.14 7.39 -5.75
CA ASN A 156 -9.51 7.32 -4.34
C ASN A 156 -10.82 6.53 -4.18
N GLY A 157 -11.07 6.04 -2.97
CA GLY A 157 -12.28 5.28 -2.66
C GLY A 157 -12.34 3.92 -3.35
N CYS A 158 -13.50 3.28 -3.30
CA CYS A 158 -13.72 1.96 -3.90
C CYS A 158 -15.15 1.83 -4.44
N LYS A 159 -15.33 1.10 -5.56
CA LYS A 159 -16.66 0.86 -6.16
C LYS A 159 -17.39 -0.34 -5.54
N PHE A 160 -16.66 -1.26 -4.91
CA PHE A 160 -17.23 -2.48 -4.33
C PHE A 160 -17.85 -2.25 -2.96
N ALA A 161 -18.69 -3.19 -2.54
CA ALA A 161 -19.35 -3.21 -1.24
C ALA A 161 -19.09 -4.55 -0.52
N CYS A 162 -17.81 -4.94 -0.43
CA CYS A 162 -17.43 -6.20 0.24
C CYS A 162 -17.94 -6.22 1.69
N SER A 163 -18.54 -7.32 2.09
CA SER A 163 -19.27 -7.44 3.37
C SER A 163 -18.40 -7.25 4.62
N PHE A 164 -17.07 -7.30 4.48
CA PHE A 164 -16.09 -7.15 5.57
C PHE A 164 -15.28 -5.84 5.52
N CYS A 165 -15.38 -5.07 4.44
CA CYS A 165 -14.42 -4.00 4.15
C CYS A 165 -14.96 -2.62 4.55
N CYS A 166 -14.23 -1.90 5.39
CA CYS A 166 -14.57 -0.54 5.81
C CYS A 166 -14.10 0.56 4.84
N VAL A 167 -13.38 0.22 3.77
CA VAL A 167 -12.75 1.20 2.86
C VAL A 167 -13.77 2.13 2.23
N ARG A 168 -14.93 1.64 1.80
CA ARG A 168 -15.96 2.49 1.16
C ARG A 168 -16.48 3.57 2.11
N PHE A 169 -16.63 3.24 3.40
CA PHE A 169 -17.00 4.20 4.43
C PHE A 169 -15.83 5.12 4.80
N ALA A 170 -14.61 4.59 4.89
CA ALA A 170 -13.44 5.35 5.34
C ALA A 170 -12.81 6.26 4.28
N ARG A 171 -12.94 5.90 2.99
CA ARG A 171 -12.32 6.59 1.84
C ARG A 171 -13.31 6.92 0.71
N GLY A 172 -14.61 6.70 0.91
CA GLY A 172 -15.66 7.09 -0.02
C GLY A 172 -15.79 6.21 -1.26
N ALA A 173 -16.64 6.67 -2.18
CA ALA A 173 -16.85 6.07 -3.49
C ALA A 173 -15.64 6.26 -4.41
N LEU A 174 -15.52 5.39 -5.42
CA LEU A 174 -14.45 5.46 -6.40
C LEU A 174 -14.45 6.81 -7.13
N LEU A 175 -13.32 7.50 -7.11
CA LEU A 175 -13.06 8.70 -7.89
C LEU A 175 -11.69 8.60 -8.57
N SER A 176 -11.69 8.47 -9.89
CA SER A 176 -10.48 8.46 -10.70
C SER A 176 -9.90 9.86 -10.88
N ARG A 177 -8.58 9.97 -10.85
CA ARG A 177 -7.89 11.22 -11.17
C ARG A 177 -7.80 11.44 -12.68
N PRO A 178 -7.83 12.69 -13.15
CA PRO A 178 -7.58 13.01 -14.54
C PRO A 178 -6.21 12.52 -15.02
N LEU A 179 -6.17 11.90 -16.20
CA LEU A 179 -4.93 11.42 -16.84
C LEU A 179 -3.85 12.50 -16.89
N VAL A 180 -4.22 13.71 -17.31
CA VAL A 180 -3.29 14.86 -17.42
C VAL A 180 -2.62 15.19 -16.08
N SER A 181 -3.35 15.08 -14.97
CA SER A 181 -2.79 15.32 -13.62
C SER A 181 -1.79 14.23 -13.23
N ILE A 182 -2.09 12.97 -13.57
CA ILE A 182 -1.20 11.83 -13.32
C ILE A 182 0.09 11.99 -14.13
N LEU A 183 -0.02 12.25 -15.44
CA LEU A 183 1.15 12.41 -16.31
C LEU A 183 2.01 13.61 -15.91
N LYS A 184 1.39 14.71 -15.46
CA LYS A 184 2.13 15.85 -14.92
C LYS A 184 2.96 15.44 -13.69
N GLN A 185 2.35 14.77 -12.71
CA GLN A 185 3.04 14.30 -11.51
C GLN A 185 4.19 13.34 -11.86
N VAL A 186 3.99 12.42 -12.81
CA VAL A 186 5.04 11.50 -13.25
C VAL A 186 6.20 12.25 -13.89
N ARG A 187 5.94 13.18 -14.83
CA ARG A 187 7.00 13.98 -15.48
C ARG A 187 7.81 14.78 -14.48
N GLU A 188 7.15 15.43 -13.52
CA GLU A 188 7.81 16.18 -12.47
C GLU A 188 8.66 15.25 -11.58
N ALA A 189 8.15 14.07 -11.23
CA ALA A 189 8.90 13.10 -10.43
C ALA A 189 10.11 12.50 -11.17
N VAL A 190 9.98 12.22 -12.47
CA VAL A 190 11.09 11.75 -13.31
C VAL A 190 12.18 12.81 -13.41
N ALA A 191 11.81 14.09 -13.51
CA ALA A 191 12.77 15.20 -13.46
C ALA A 191 13.50 15.28 -12.09
N ASP A 192 12.86 14.85 -11.01
CA ASP A 192 13.47 14.74 -9.68
C ASP A 192 14.40 13.51 -9.53
N GLY A 193 14.54 12.66 -10.57
CA GLY A 193 15.45 11.52 -10.58
C GLY A 193 14.90 10.23 -9.95
N ILE A 194 13.57 10.07 -9.85
CA ILE A 194 12.97 8.81 -9.40
C ILE A 194 13.36 7.64 -10.32
N LYS A 195 13.28 6.43 -9.77
CA LYS A 195 13.53 5.18 -10.49
C LYS A 195 12.32 4.25 -10.50
N GLU A 196 11.32 4.50 -9.66
CA GLU A 196 10.05 3.79 -9.70
C GLU A 196 8.83 4.72 -9.60
N VAL A 197 7.79 4.38 -10.35
CA VAL A 197 6.44 4.93 -10.25
C VAL A 197 5.51 3.83 -9.76
N TRP A 198 4.95 3.99 -8.57
CA TRP A 198 3.95 3.07 -8.03
C TRP A 198 2.55 3.61 -8.30
N LEU A 199 1.85 3.01 -9.26
CA LEU A 199 0.43 3.31 -9.50
C LEU A 199 -0.40 2.61 -8.43
N THR A 200 -1.09 3.38 -7.59
CA THR A 200 -1.84 2.83 -6.45
C THR A 200 -3.29 3.26 -6.41
N SER A 201 -4.15 2.36 -5.94
CA SER A 201 -5.57 2.57 -5.70
C SER A 201 -6.05 1.46 -4.74
N GLN A 202 -7.29 1.57 -4.26
CA GLN A 202 -7.99 0.45 -3.63
C GLN A 202 -8.28 -0.67 -4.64
N ASP A 203 -8.43 -0.32 -5.92
CA ASP A 203 -8.50 -1.25 -7.05
C ASP A 203 -8.02 -0.51 -8.31
N THR A 204 -6.79 -0.78 -8.73
CA THR A 204 -6.20 -0.09 -9.89
C THR A 204 -6.93 -0.43 -11.19
N ALA A 205 -7.44 -1.66 -11.34
CA ALA A 205 -8.19 -2.08 -12.53
C ALA A 205 -9.57 -1.41 -12.63
N SER A 206 -10.05 -0.76 -11.57
CA SER A 206 -11.23 0.10 -11.63
C SER A 206 -10.95 1.52 -12.15
N TYR A 207 -9.70 1.87 -12.49
CA TYR A 207 -9.41 3.18 -13.06
C TYR A 207 -10.20 3.39 -14.36
N LEU A 208 -11.02 4.43 -14.36
CA LEU A 208 -11.76 4.90 -15.52
C LEU A 208 -11.87 6.42 -15.43
N TYR A 209 -11.32 7.13 -16.42
CA TYR A 209 -11.47 8.57 -16.56
C TYR A 209 -11.79 8.91 -18.02
N ARG A 210 -13.02 9.35 -18.27
CA ARG A 210 -13.58 9.45 -19.64
C ARG A 210 -13.52 8.07 -20.31
N HIS A 211 -12.76 7.91 -21.39
CA HIS A 211 -12.56 6.64 -22.08
C HIS A 211 -11.27 5.92 -21.67
N TYR A 212 -10.38 6.55 -20.89
CA TYR A 212 -9.11 5.94 -20.48
C TYR A 212 -9.34 4.93 -19.35
N GLN A 213 -8.91 3.70 -19.57
CA GLN A 213 -8.88 2.62 -18.58
C GLN A 213 -7.45 2.42 -18.04
N LEU A 214 -7.27 1.48 -17.10
CA LEU A 214 -5.95 1.18 -16.53
C LEU A 214 -4.89 0.85 -17.61
N PRO A 215 -5.16 0.03 -18.64
CA PRO A 215 -4.18 -0.25 -19.69
C PRO A 215 -3.67 1.01 -20.38
N ASP A 216 -4.58 1.91 -20.76
CA ASP A 216 -4.22 3.15 -21.43
C ASP A 216 -3.38 4.04 -20.51
N LEU A 217 -3.77 4.16 -19.25
CA LEU A 217 -3.00 4.91 -18.25
C LEU A 217 -1.57 4.37 -18.11
N VAL A 218 -1.40 3.05 -18.03
CA VAL A 218 -0.06 2.43 -17.92
C VAL A 218 0.78 2.73 -19.16
N LYS A 219 0.21 2.60 -20.37
CA LYS A 219 0.90 2.93 -21.62
C LYS A 219 1.30 4.41 -21.69
N GLU A 220 0.40 5.31 -21.32
CA GLU A 220 0.67 6.75 -21.29
C GLU A 220 1.75 7.14 -20.28
N VAL A 221 1.76 6.50 -19.10
CA VAL A 221 2.82 6.69 -18.10
C VAL A 221 4.15 6.14 -18.61
N ALA A 222 4.16 4.98 -19.27
CA ALA A 222 5.37 4.39 -19.83
C ALA A 222 5.99 5.23 -20.96
N ASN A 223 5.16 5.94 -21.72
CA ASN A 223 5.58 6.87 -22.77
C ASN A 223 6.27 8.14 -22.24
N VAL A 224 6.24 8.41 -20.92
CA VAL A 224 7.00 9.52 -20.34
C VAL A 224 8.51 9.26 -20.51
N PRO A 225 9.28 10.20 -21.11
CA PRO A 225 10.72 10.05 -21.25
C PRO A 225 11.43 9.95 -19.91
N GLY A 226 12.47 9.12 -19.83
CA GLY A 226 13.26 8.87 -18.62
C GLY A 226 13.41 7.38 -18.31
N ASP A 227 14.44 7.08 -17.50
CA ASP A 227 14.78 5.74 -17.03
C ASP A 227 14.15 5.47 -15.66
N PHE A 228 12.99 4.82 -15.67
CA PHE A 228 12.23 4.42 -14.49
C PHE A 228 11.36 3.20 -14.78
N MET A 229 10.94 2.54 -13.71
CA MET A 229 10.07 1.37 -13.72
C MET A 229 8.68 1.69 -13.15
N ILE A 230 7.64 1.03 -13.65
CA ILE A 230 6.25 1.19 -13.23
C ILE A 230 5.83 -0.08 -12.50
N ARG A 231 5.33 0.11 -11.28
CA ARG A 231 4.67 -0.93 -10.51
C ARG A 231 3.17 -0.67 -10.46
N VAL A 232 2.41 -1.57 -11.04
CA VAL A 232 0.95 -1.55 -10.94
C VAL A 232 0.52 -2.15 -9.60
N GLY A 233 -0.34 -1.44 -8.88
CA GLY A 233 -0.88 -1.87 -7.59
C GLY A 233 -1.92 -2.98 -7.71
N MET A 234 -2.57 -3.30 -6.57
CA MET A 234 -3.56 -4.37 -6.53
C MET A 234 -4.75 -4.14 -7.47
N MET A 235 -5.29 -5.24 -7.99
CA MET A 235 -6.44 -5.28 -8.88
C MET A 235 -7.45 -6.28 -8.34
N ASN A 236 -8.72 -5.88 -8.24
CA ASN A 236 -9.79 -6.82 -7.97
C ASN A 236 -9.95 -7.74 -9.19
N PRO A 237 -10.01 -9.09 -9.03
CA PRO A 237 -10.18 -10.03 -10.13
C PRO A 237 -11.32 -9.65 -11.09
N SER A 238 -12.51 -9.29 -10.60
CA SER A 238 -13.64 -8.87 -11.46
C SER A 238 -13.31 -7.65 -12.32
N SER A 239 -12.55 -6.69 -11.80
CA SER A 239 -12.15 -5.51 -12.56
C SER A 239 -11.04 -5.84 -13.56
N ALA A 240 -10.10 -6.72 -13.17
CA ALA A 240 -8.99 -7.14 -14.03
C ALA A 240 -9.50 -7.90 -15.26
N THR A 241 -10.51 -8.77 -15.11
CA THR A 241 -11.13 -9.51 -16.22
C THR A 241 -11.64 -8.57 -17.32
N LEU A 242 -12.26 -7.44 -16.95
CA LEU A 242 -12.83 -6.49 -17.91
C LEU A 242 -11.79 -5.81 -18.80
N VAL A 243 -10.54 -5.72 -18.36
CA VAL A 243 -9.45 -5.02 -19.06
C VAL A 243 -8.28 -5.93 -19.38
N LEU A 244 -8.46 -7.26 -19.29
CA LEU A 244 -7.39 -8.25 -19.28
C LEU A 244 -6.46 -8.14 -20.48
N ASN A 245 -7.02 -8.08 -21.70
CA ASN A 245 -6.21 -8.06 -22.93
C ASN A 245 -5.32 -6.82 -23.00
N GLY A 246 -5.90 -5.64 -22.77
CA GLY A 246 -5.12 -4.40 -22.74
C GLY A 246 -4.12 -4.38 -21.59
N LEU A 247 -4.48 -4.95 -20.44
CA LEU A 247 -3.62 -4.98 -19.25
C LEU A 247 -2.41 -5.88 -19.46
N VAL A 248 -2.56 -7.04 -20.10
CA VAL A 248 -1.42 -7.90 -20.46
C VAL A 248 -0.47 -7.16 -21.38
N GLU A 249 -0.98 -6.52 -22.44
CA GLU A 249 -0.16 -5.74 -23.37
C GLU A 249 0.58 -4.59 -22.65
N ALA A 250 -0.12 -3.86 -21.78
CA ALA A 250 0.46 -2.74 -21.05
C ALA A 250 1.55 -3.19 -20.06
N VAL A 251 1.38 -4.35 -19.39
CA VAL A 251 2.37 -4.88 -18.44
C VAL A 251 3.59 -5.48 -19.15
N SER A 252 3.46 -5.94 -20.39
CA SER A 252 4.61 -6.40 -21.20
C SER A 252 5.61 -5.29 -21.56
N HIS A 253 5.27 -4.01 -21.32
CA HIS A 253 6.15 -2.89 -21.63
C HIS A 253 7.46 -2.94 -20.81
N GLU A 254 8.59 -2.56 -21.42
CA GLU A 254 9.92 -2.64 -20.80
C GLU A 254 10.08 -1.79 -19.53
N LYS A 255 9.30 -0.71 -19.41
CA LYS A 255 9.21 0.12 -18.20
C LYS A 255 8.21 -0.37 -17.17
N VAL A 256 7.56 -1.52 -17.35
CA VAL A 256 6.59 -2.04 -16.38
C VAL A 256 7.13 -3.32 -15.76
N TYR A 257 7.03 -3.46 -14.45
CA TYR A 257 7.39 -4.71 -13.78
C TYR A 257 6.39 -5.82 -14.12
N ASN A 258 6.89 -7.04 -14.34
CA ASN A 258 6.10 -8.24 -14.51
C ASN A 258 5.59 -8.72 -13.14
N PHE A 259 4.77 -7.89 -12.51
CA PHE A 259 4.23 -8.08 -11.17
C PHE A 259 2.72 -7.87 -11.20
N ILE A 260 1.98 -8.90 -10.82
CA ILE A 260 0.52 -8.90 -10.81
C ILE A 260 0.02 -9.17 -9.39
N HIS A 261 -0.72 -8.22 -8.84
CA HIS A 261 -1.31 -8.35 -7.51
C HIS A 261 -2.83 -8.53 -7.61
N LEU A 262 -3.28 -9.77 -7.46
CA LEU A 262 -4.67 -10.22 -7.57
C LEU A 262 -5.15 -10.84 -6.26
N PRO A 263 -5.88 -10.12 -5.41
CA PRO A 263 -6.34 -10.64 -4.13
C PRO A 263 -7.48 -11.66 -4.27
N LEU A 264 -7.23 -12.94 -3.97
CA LEU A 264 -8.22 -14.02 -4.00
C LEU A 264 -9.26 -13.89 -2.88
N GLN A 265 -8.80 -13.56 -1.67
CA GLN A 265 -9.53 -13.55 -0.39
C GLN A 265 -9.89 -14.93 0.17
N SER A 266 -10.52 -15.81 -0.61
CA SER A 266 -10.87 -17.18 -0.22
C SER A 266 -10.90 -18.08 -1.46
N GLY A 267 -10.52 -19.35 -1.30
CA GLY A 267 -10.66 -20.36 -2.37
C GLY A 267 -11.99 -21.11 -2.35
N SER A 268 -13.01 -20.61 -1.63
CA SER A 268 -14.37 -21.16 -1.66
C SER A 268 -15.32 -20.15 -2.27
N ASP A 269 -16.02 -20.53 -3.34
CA ASP A 269 -17.02 -19.68 -4.01
C ASP A 269 -18.17 -19.30 -3.06
N LYS A 270 -18.54 -20.21 -2.15
CA LYS A 270 -19.52 -19.92 -1.09
C LYS A 270 -19.04 -18.77 -0.20
N VAL A 271 -17.80 -18.83 0.29
CA VAL A 271 -17.24 -17.78 1.14
C VAL A 271 -17.03 -16.48 0.35
N LEU A 272 -16.62 -16.56 -0.92
CA LEU A 272 -16.50 -15.40 -1.81
C LEU A 272 -17.86 -14.70 -2.01
N ALA A 273 -18.94 -15.46 -2.21
CA ALA A 273 -20.30 -14.94 -2.28
C ALA A 273 -20.71 -14.26 -0.96
N ASP A 274 -20.45 -14.88 0.19
CA ASP A 274 -20.71 -14.27 1.51
C ASP A 274 -19.87 -13.01 1.75
N MET A 275 -18.67 -12.94 1.16
CA MET A 275 -17.80 -11.75 1.13
C MET A 275 -18.32 -10.64 0.20
N ASN A 276 -19.41 -10.91 -0.53
CA ASN A 276 -19.94 -10.07 -1.61
C ASN A 276 -18.90 -9.82 -2.72
N ARG A 277 -18.21 -10.88 -3.15
CA ARG A 277 -17.34 -10.88 -4.33
C ARG A 277 -18.14 -11.21 -5.58
N THR A 278 -17.75 -10.58 -6.68
CA THR A 278 -18.38 -10.69 -8.00
C THR A 278 -17.52 -11.52 -8.97
N TYR A 279 -16.62 -12.33 -8.43
CA TYR A 279 -15.77 -13.27 -9.15
C TYR A 279 -15.78 -14.61 -8.42
N SER A 280 -15.54 -15.67 -9.18
CA SER A 280 -15.35 -17.03 -8.70
C SER A 280 -13.87 -17.38 -8.53
N VAL A 281 -13.60 -18.52 -7.91
CA VAL A 281 -12.28 -19.15 -7.87
C VAL A 281 -11.77 -19.43 -9.29
N ALA A 282 -12.65 -19.91 -10.18
CA ALA A 282 -12.31 -20.19 -11.58
C ALA A 282 -11.83 -18.92 -12.31
N ASP A 283 -12.51 -17.79 -12.13
CA ASP A 283 -12.09 -16.50 -12.72
C ASP A 283 -10.68 -16.10 -12.24
N PHE A 284 -10.40 -16.29 -10.94
CA PHE A 284 -9.08 -16.01 -10.38
C PHE A 284 -7.99 -16.93 -10.95
N LEU A 285 -8.27 -18.24 -11.03
CA LEU A 285 -7.35 -19.23 -11.58
C LEU A 285 -7.04 -18.94 -13.06
N GLU A 286 -8.07 -18.61 -13.84
CA GLU A 286 -7.90 -18.25 -15.25
C GLU A 286 -7.01 -17.00 -15.40
N LEU A 287 -7.27 -15.93 -14.63
CA LEU A 287 -6.43 -14.74 -14.64
C LEU A 287 -4.98 -15.06 -14.27
N ALA A 288 -4.77 -15.79 -13.17
CA ALA A 288 -3.43 -16.14 -12.70
C ALA A 288 -2.67 -16.97 -13.75
N ARG A 289 -3.33 -17.93 -14.39
CA ARG A 289 -2.78 -18.74 -15.49
C ARG A 289 -2.40 -17.87 -16.68
N LEU A 290 -3.31 -17.04 -17.18
CA LEU A 290 -3.09 -16.19 -18.35
C LEU A 290 -1.97 -15.18 -18.13
N PHE A 291 -1.91 -14.55 -16.95
CA PHE A 291 -0.82 -13.63 -16.64
C PHE A 291 0.53 -14.33 -16.57
N ARG A 292 0.61 -15.54 -16.03
CA ARG A 292 1.86 -16.30 -16.00
C ARG A 292 2.33 -16.73 -17.38
N GLU A 293 1.41 -17.29 -18.18
CA GLU A 293 1.72 -17.75 -19.53
C GLU A 293 2.22 -16.60 -20.41
N LYS A 294 1.61 -15.42 -20.31
CA LYS A 294 1.92 -14.29 -21.19
C LYS A 294 3.06 -13.39 -20.71
N LEU A 295 3.30 -13.30 -19.39
CA LEU A 295 4.24 -12.33 -18.81
C LEU A 295 5.40 -12.93 -18.03
N GLN A 296 5.37 -14.24 -17.70
CA GLN A 296 6.28 -14.86 -16.73
C GLN A 296 6.39 -14.01 -15.44
N CYS A 297 5.24 -13.62 -14.91
CA CYS A 297 5.15 -12.63 -13.84
C CYS A 297 5.14 -13.24 -12.43
N THR A 298 5.51 -12.41 -11.46
CA THR A 298 5.24 -12.67 -10.04
C THR A 298 3.76 -12.48 -9.75
N ILE A 299 3.13 -13.50 -9.16
CA ILE A 299 1.74 -13.42 -8.69
C ILE A 299 1.74 -13.15 -7.18
N ALA A 300 1.20 -12.00 -6.81
CA ALA A 300 0.88 -11.66 -5.43
C ALA A 300 -0.62 -11.80 -5.16
N THR A 301 -0.99 -12.43 -4.05
CA THR A 301 -2.40 -12.56 -3.65
C THR A 301 -2.59 -12.33 -2.16
N ASP A 302 -3.83 -12.09 -1.75
CA ASP A 302 -4.23 -11.93 -0.36
C ASP A 302 -5.31 -12.94 -0.02
N VAL A 303 -5.25 -13.51 1.18
CA VAL A 303 -6.25 -14.43 1.72
C VAL A 303 -6.69 -13.95 3.09
N ILE A 304 -8.00 -13.98 3.36
CA ILE A 304 -8.60 -13.71 4.66
C ILE A 304 -8.99 -15.06 5.27
N VAL A 305 -8.25 -15.47 6.29
CA VAL A 305 -8.52 -16.70 7.04
C VAL A 305 -9.48 -16.41 8.19
N GLY A 306 -10.43 -17.30 8.39
CA GLY A 306 -11.36 -17.24 9.52
C GLY A 306 -12.55 -16.32 9.29
N TYR A 307 -12.96 -16.13 8.03
CA TYR A 307 -14.22 -15.43 7.74
C TYR A 307 -15.39 -16.13 8.45
N PRO A 308 -16.42 -15.40 8.94
CA PRO A 308 -17.42 -15.99 9.86
C PRO A 308 -18.14 -17.24 9.35
N THR A 309 -18.32 -17.38 8.04
CA THR A 309 -19.01 -18.53 7.41
C THR A 309 -18.07 -19.64 6.91
N GLU A 310 -16.74 -19.48 7.09
CA GLU A 310 -15.72 -20.39 6.58
C GLU A 310 -15.70 -21.73 7.35
N SER A 311 -16.17 -22.80 6.71
CA SER A 311 -16.08 -24.17 7.23
C SER A 311 -14.67 -24.77 7.05
N GLU A 312 -14.45 -25.99 7.55
CA GLU A 312 -13.16 -26.68 7.29
C GLU A 312 -13.01 -27.06 5.81
N SER A 313 -14.11 -27.40 5.11
CA SER A 313 -14.09 -27.65 3.66
C SER A 313 -13.68 -26.40 2.90
N ASP A 314 -14.32 -25.26 3.20
CA ASP A 314 -14.02 -23.97 2.54
C ASP A 314 -12.54 -23.56 2.71
N PHE A 315 -11.98 -23.86 3.89
CA PHE A 315 -10.55 -23.63 4.14
C PHE A 315 -9.65 -24.60 3.36
N ASN A 316 -10.04 -25.87 3.22
CA ASN A 316 -9.30 -26.83 2.41
C ASN A 316 -9.32 -26.45 0.92
N ASP A 317 -10.43 -25.94 0.41
CA ASP A 317 -10.52 -25.40 -0.96
C ASP A 317 -9.54 -24.23 -1.14
N THR A 318 -9.43 -23.37 -0.13
CA THR A 318 -8.41 -22.30 -0.11
C THR A 318 -6.98 -22.85 -0.13
N LEU A 319 -6.68 -23.95 0.57
CA LEU A 319 -5.37 -24.59 0.49
C LEU A 319 -5.11 -25.14 -0.92
N ALA A 320 -6.08 -25.83 -1.52
CA ALA A 320 -5.96 -26.40 -2.85
C ALA A 320 -5.65 -25.33 -3.91
N VAL A 321 -6.37 -24.20 -3.89
CA VAL A 321 -6.11 -23.08 -4.81
C VAL A 321 -4.70 -22.52 -4.64
N ILE A 322 -4.19 -22.43 -3.40
CA ILE A 322 -2.84 -21.92 -3.15
C ILE A 322 -1.76 -22.93 -3.55
N GLU A 323 -2.03 -24.23 -3.44
CA GLU A 323 -1.15 -25.30 -3.93
C GLU A 323 -1.09 -25.37 -5.46
N GLU A 324 -2.21 -25.11 -6.13
CA GLU A 324 -2.30 -25.03 -7.59
C GLU A 324 -1.60 -23.76 -8.10
N VAL A 325 -1.97 -22.60 -7.54
CA VAL A 325 -1.47 -21.30 -8.00
C VAL A 325 -0.05 -21.07 -7.54
N LYS A 326 0.44 -21.61 -6.42
CA LYS A 326 1.82 -21.38 -5.93
C LYS A 326 2.23 -19.89 -6.05
N PRO A 327 1.48 -18.94 -5.46
CA PRO A 327 1.78 -17.53 -5.63
C PRO A 327 3.16 -17.21 -5.06
N ASP A 328 3.88 -16.29 -5.69
CA ASP A 328 5.19 -15.81 -5.21
C ASP A 328 5.08 -15.00 -3.92
N VAL A 329 3.94 -14.31 -3.74
CA VAL A 329 3.65 -13.50 -2.55
C VAL A 329 2.26 -13.82 -2.05
N LEU A 330 2.16 -14.23 -0.79
CA LEU A 330 0.88 -14.47 -0.11
C LEU A 330 0.73 -13.59 1.12
N ASN A 331 -0.22 -12.66 1.06
CA ASN A 331 -0.60 -11.80 2.17
C ASN A 331 -1.74 -12.46 2.97
N ILE A 332 -1.40 -13.09 4.08
CA ILE A 332 -2.40 -13.71 4.96
C ILE A 332 -2.91 -12.69 5.97
N SER A 333 -4.22 -12.48 5.98
CA SER A 333 -4.93 -11.67 6.97
C SER A 333 -5.88 -12.54 7.78
N ARG A 334 -6.03 -12.23 9.07
CA ARG A 334 -7.11 -12.83 9.89
C ARG A 334 -8.34 -11.96 9.75
N TYR A 335 -9.50 -12.58 9.62
CA TYR A 335 -10.76 -11.85 9.71
C TYR A 335 -10.87 -11.17 11.07
N GLY A 336 -11.37 -9.95 11.06
CA GLY A 336 -11.67 -9.19 12.26
C GLY A 336 -12.77 -8.20 11.95
N HIS A 337 -13.77 -8.14 12.82
CA HIS A 337 -14.92 -7.28 12.63
C HIS A 337 -14.54 -5.84 12.33
N ARG A 338 -15.33 -5.23 11.44
CA ARG A 338 -15.26 -3.81 11.14
C ARG A 338 -16.62 -3.18 11.41
N PRO A 339 -16.66 -2.01 12.07
CA PRO A 339 -17.90 -1.33 12.36
C PRO A 339 -18.65 -1.04 11.05
N LEU A 340 -19.97 -1.16 11.09
CA LEU A 340 -20.87 -0.84 9.99
C LEU A 340 -20.72 -1.75 8.75
N THR A 341 -20.05 -2.90 8.88
CA THR A 341 -19.92 -3.86 7.77
C THR A 341 -20.93 -5.00 7.95
N PRO A 342 -21.55 -5.53 6.88
CA PRO A 342 -22.52 -6.63 7.01
C PRO A 342 -21.99 -7.84 7.79
N ALA A 343 -20.72 -8.21 7.56
CA ALA A 343 -20.10 -9.36 8.24
C ALA A 343 -19.85 -9.11 9.75
N SER A 344 -20.02 -7.87 10.24
CA SER A 344 -19.82 -7.56 11.67
C SER A 344 -20.91 -8.07 12.59
N THR A 345 -22.05 -8.51 12.05
CA THR A 345 -23.16 -9.10 12.81
C THR A 345 -23.02 -10.62 12.96
N LEU A 346 -22.12 -11.24 12.18
CA LEU A 346 -21.91 -12.68 12.18
C LEU A 346 -20.98 -13.09 13.33
N LYS A 347 -21.15 -14.31 13.86
CA LYS A 347 -20.27 -14.84 14.91
C LYS A 347 -18.89 -15.16 14.34
N GLN A 348 -17.82 -14.59 14.92
CA GLN A 348 -16.46 -14.96 14.53
C GLN A 348 -16.15 -16.42 14.88
N LEU A 349 -15.31 -17.06 14.06
CA LEU A 349 -14.73 -18.34 14.38
C LEU A 349 -13.80 -18.25 15.60
N ASP A 350 -13.62 -19.39 16.27
CA ASP A 350 -12.71 -19.52 17.39
C ASP A 350 -11.28 -19.09 16.99
N PRO A 351 -10.62 -18.19 17.75
CA PRO A 351 -9.25 -17.74 17.46
C PRO A 351 -8.23 -18.88 17.32
N GLN A 352 -8.41 -20.00 18.01
CA GLN A 352 -7.54 -21.19 17.89
C GLN A 352 -7.71 -21.88 16.54
N VAL A 353 -8.94 -21.96 16.01
CA VAL A 353 -9.20 -22.47 14.65
C VAL A 353 -8.52 -21.57 13.63
N VAL A 354 -8.70 -20.25 13.74
CA VAL A 354 -8.04 -19.29 12.83
C VAL A 354 -6.52 -19.39 12.92
N LYS A 355 -5.95 -19.50 14.12
CA LYS A 355 -4.50 -19.67 14.34
C LYS A 355 -3.98 -20.96 13.69
N ARG A 356 -4.69 -22.09 13.85
CA ARG A 356 -4.35 -23.37 13.22
C ARG A 356 -4.37 -23.25 11.69
N ARG A 357 -5.42 -22.65 11.13
CA ARG A 357 -5.59 -22.45 9.67
C ARG A 357 -4.48 -21.56 9.09
N VAL A 358 -4.19 -20.43 9.73
CA VAL A 358 -3.07 -19.56 9.31
C VAL A 358 -1.73 -20.31 9.31
N LYS A 359 -1.46 -21.14 10.33
CA LYS A 359 -0.24 -21.96 10.38
C LYS A 359 -0.17 -22.95 9.22
N LYS A 360 -1.27 -23.65 8.91
CA LYS A 360 -1.35 -24.59 7.77
C LYS A 360 -1.11 -23.88 6.44
N LEU A 361 -1.86 -22.80 6.17
CA LEU A 361 -1.74 -22.02 4.93
C LEU A 361 -0.33 -21.46 4.74
N LEU A 362 0.29 -20.95 5.82
CA LEU A 362 1.67 -20.44 5.76
C LEU A 362 2.68 -21.55 5.45
N ALA A 363 2.48 -22.77 5.94
CA ALA A 363 3.36 -23.90 5.64
C ALA A 363 3.28 -24.29 4.15
N VAL A 364 2.06 -24.38 3.61
CA VAL A 364 1.82 -24.64 2.18
C VAL A 364 2.50 -23.59 1.30
N PHE A 365 2.25 -22.30 1.56
CA PHE A 365 2.87 -21.22 0.81
C PHE A 365 4.40 -21.23 0.91
N ARG A 366 4.96 -21.38 2.12
CA ARG A 366 6.42 -21.36 2.31
C ARG A 366 7.12 -22.48 1.57
N LYS A 367 6.52 -23.67 1.52
CA LYS A 367 7.05 -24.80 0.75
C LYS A 367 7.13 -24.43 -0.73
N ALA A 368 6.01 -24.04 -1.33
CA ALA A 368 5.95 -23.67 -2.74
C ALA A 368 6.87 -22.49 -3.11
N ALA A 369 6.88 -21.44 -2.29
CA ALA A 369 7.70 -20.25 -2.55
C ALA A 369 9.21 -20.54 -2.40
N MET A 370 9.60 -21.43 -1.49
CA MET A 370 10.99 -21.87 -1.37
C MET A 370 11.41 -22.71 -2.59
N GLU A 371 10.58 -23.64 -3.03
CA GLU A 371 10.82 -24.46 -4.22
C GLU A 371 10.98 -23.59 -5.49
N GLN A 372 10.13 -22.57 -5.66
CA GLN A 372 10.24 -21.62 -6.77
C GLN A 372 11.49 -20.75 -6.69
N ASN A 373 11.80 -20.20 -5.52
CA ASN A 373 12.96 -19.33 -5.37
C ASN A 373 14.29 -20.08 -5.45
N ALA A 374 14.31 -21.38 -5.11
CA ALA A 374 15.50 -22.23 -5.26
C ALA A 374 15.95 -22.36 -6.71
N GLN A 375 15.05 -22.23 -7.68
CA GLN A 375 15.36 -22.26 -9.11
C GLN A 375 16.23 -21.09 -9.58
N TYR A 376 16.30 -20.01 -8.80
CA TYR A 376 17.16 -18.87 -9.10
C TYR A 376 18.59 -19.06 -8.57
N VAL A 377 18.83 -20.01 -7.66
CA VAL A 377 20.16 -20.17 -7.04
C VAL A 377 21.17 -20.63 -8.08
N GLY A 378 22.25 -19.86 -8.22
CA GLY A 378 23.28 -20.05 -9.25
C GLY A 378 23.11 -19.16 -10.48
N GLU A 379 21.90 -18.63 -10.71
CA GLU A 379 21.60 -17.76 -11.85
C GLU A 379 22.19 -16.35 -11.65
N VAL A 380 22.48 -15.69 -12.78
CA VAL A 380 22.82 -14.27 -12.82
C VAL A 380 21.61 -13.51 -13.36
N VAL A 381 21.10 -12.57 -12.56
CA VAL A 381 19.89 -11.80 -12.89
C VAL A 381 20.15 -10.31 -12.84
N GLU A 382 19.42 -9.56 -13.66
CA GLU A 382 19.42 -8.11 -13.62
C GLU A 382 18.38 -7.58 -12.62
N ALA A 383 18.77 -6.60 -11.81
CA ALA A 383 17.91 -6.00 -10.81
C ALA A 383 18.20 -4.51 -10.57
N LEU A 384 17.16 -3.75 -10.22
CA LEU A 384 17.24 -2.33 -9.88
C LEU A 384 17.29 -2.14 -8.36
N ILE A 385 18.31 -1.45 -7.86
CA ILE A 385 18.50 -1.20 -6.43
C ILE A 385 17.66 0.01 -6.02
N VAL A 386 16.65 -0.17 -5.16
CA VAL A 386 15.65 0.89 -4.88
C VAL A 386 15.37 1.16 -3.42
N GLU A 387 15.72 0.25 -2.52
CA GLU A 387 15.38 0.36 -1.09
C GLU A 387 16.57 -0.09 -0.22
N GLU A 388 16.65 0.46 0.99
CA GLU A 388 17.51 -0.09 2.04
C GLU A 388 16.80 -1.23 2.77
N GLY A 389 17.55 -2.28 3.12
CA GLY A 389 17.03 -3.41 3.87
C GLY A 389 16.76 -3.05 5.33
N PRO A 390 15.65 -3.53 5.94
CA PRO A 390 15.32 -3.22 7.34
C PRO A 390 16.31 -3.81 8.36
N ARG A 391 17.24 -4.67 7.90
CA ARG A 391 18.27 -5.33 8.71
C ARG A 391 19.68 -5.11 8.13
N GLY A 392 19.86 -4.03 7.35
CA GLY A 392 21.07 -3.77 6.59
C GLY A 392 21.04 -4.38 5.18
N GLY A 393 22.04 -3.99 4.37
CA GLY A 393 22.09 -4.28 2.93
C GLY A 393 21.11 -3.43 2.11
N LEU A 394 21.16 -3.60 0.79
CA LEU A 394 20.22 -2.97 -0.15
C LEU A 394 19.27 -4.02 -0.72
N ILE A 395 18.08 -3.57 -1.15
CA ILE A 395 17.09 -4.40 -1.83
C ILE A 395 17.08 -4.02 -3.31
N ALA A 396 17.51 -4.98 -4.13
CA ALA A 396 17.36 -4.93 -5.58
C ALA A 396 16.06 -5.64 -6.01
N ARG A 397 15.43 -5.17 -7.08
CA ARG A 397 14.20 -5.73 -7.66
C ARG A 397 14.46 -6.22 -9.07
N THR A 398 14.19 -7.49 -9.35
CA THR A 398 14.22 -8.03 -10.72
C THR A 398 13.10 -7.40 -11.57
N ARG A 399 13.10 -7.69 -12.88
CA ARG A 399 11.97 -7.33 -13.77
C ARG A 399 10.63 -7.94 -13.33
N SER A 400 10.62 -9.07 -12.63
CA SER A 400 9.42 -9.65 -11.98
C SER A 400 9.12 -9.06 -10.59
N TYR A 401 9.83 -8.01 -10.18
CA TYR A 401 9.72 -7.36 -8.88
C TYR A 401 10.10 -8.25 -7.68
N LYS A 402 10.81 -9.34 -7.93
CA LYS A 402 11.31 -10.24 -6.90
C LYS A 402 12.44 -9.55 -6.13
N PRO A 403 12.37 -9.48 -4.79
CA PRO A 403 13.39 -8.80 -4.01
C PRO A 403 14.64 -9.67 -3.86
N ILE A 404 15.80 -9.05 -4.07
CA ILE A 404 17.12 -9.62 -3.81
C ILE A 404 17.82 -8.74 -2.78
N VAL A 405 18.20 -9.33 -1.65
CA VAL A 405 19.06 -8.65 -0.67
C VAL A 405 20.49 -8.77 -1.16
N VAL A 406 21.14 -7.62 -1.34
CA VAL A 406 22.52 -7.52 -1.81
C VAL A 406 23.35 -6.66 -0.85
N ASP A 407 24.62 -6.98 -0.73
CA ASP A 407 25.58 -6.11 -0.06
C ASP A 407 26.23 -5.18 -1.10
N ALA A 408 26.00 -3.87 -0.93
CA ALA A 408 26.45 -2.83 -1.84
C ALA A 408 26.46 -1.48 -1.11
N PRO A 409 27.35 -0.54 -1.49
CA PRO A 409 27.36 0.79 -0.89
C PRO A 409 26.07 1.55 -1.22
N SER A 410 25.62 2.44 -0.33
CA SER A 410 24.39 3.25 -0.54
C SER A 410 24.42 4.08 -1.84
N SER A 411 25.61 4.40 -2.38
CA SER A 411 25.76 5.04 -3.70
C SER A 411 25.27 4.18 -4.88
N ALA A 412 24.98 2.90 -4.66
CA ALA A 412 24.39 2.01 -5.65
C ALA A 412 22.86 2.16 -5.76
N LEU A 413 22.21 2.87 -4.81
CA LEU A 413 20.79 3.18 -4.86
C LEU A 413 20.44 3.89 -6.18
N GLY A 414 19.39 3.40 -6.83
CA GLY A 414 18.88 3.90 -8.09
C GLY A 414 19.57 3.34 -9.34
N ARG A 415 20.50 2.41 -9.19
CA ARG A 415 21.24 1.81 -10.31
C ARG A 415 20.76 0.39 -10.61
N TRP A 416 20.81 0.04 -11.88
CA TRP A 416 20.70 -1.35 -12.33
C TRP A 416 21.98 -2.11 -12.00
N CYS A 417 21.86 -3.41 -11.73
CA CYS A 417 22.99 -4.27 -11.40
C CYS A 417 22.76 -5.69 -11.90
N GLU A 418 23.86 -6.40 -12.15
CA GLU A 418 23.89 -7.84 -12.35
C GLU A 418 24.23 -8.51 -11.02
N VAL A 419 23.37 -9.43 -10.58
CA VAL A 419 23.48 -10.09 -9.28
C VAL A 419 23.56 -11.59 -9.50
N ARG A 420 24.57 -12.24 -8.93
CA ARG A 420 24.59 -13.70 -8.80
C ARG A 420 23.78 -14.09 -7.58
N VAL A 421 22.73 -14.89 -7.78
CA VAL A 421 21.90 -15.37 -6.69
C VAL A 421 22.59 -16.55 -6.02
N GLU A 422 22.90 -16.41 -4.73
CA GLU A 422 23.65 -17.40 -3.95
C GLU A 422 22.75 -18.18 -2.98
N GLY A 423 21.58 -17.63 -2.68
CA GLY A 423 20.62 -18.29 -1.82
C GLY A 423 19.25 -17.67 -1.89
N CYS A 424 18.31 -18.29 -1.20
CA CYS A 424 16.94 -17.80 -1.15
C CYS A 424 16.29 -18.02 0.21
N ALA A 425 15.19 -17.32 0.41
CA ALA A 425 14.20 -17.53 1.44
C ALA A 425 12.82 -17.54 0.77
N PRO A 426 11.75 -17.91 1.48
CA PRO A 426 10.41 -17.94 0.88
C PRO A 426 9.95 -16.59 0.29
N THR A 427 10.46 -15.45 0.78
CA THR A 427 9.97 -14.12 0.36
C THR A 427 11.03 -13.24 -0.31
N TYR A 428 12.27 -13.70 -0.44
CA TYR A 428 13.36 -12.93 -1.05
C TYR A 428 14.53 -13.82 -1.48
N LEU A 429 15.31 -13.35 -2.43
CA LEU A 429 16.59 -13.94 -2.83
C LEU A 429 17.75 -13.23 -2.11
N LYS A 430 18.90 -13.88 -2.06
CA LYS A 430 20.16 -13.30 -1.58
C LYS A 430 21.20 -13.46 -2.67
N GLY A 431 22.00 -12.42 -2.89
CA GLY A 431 23.03 -12.50 -3.92
C GLY A 431 24.09 -11.43 -3.78
N THR A 432 25.13 -11.59 -4.60
CA THR A 432 26.28 -10.69 -4.65
C THR A 432 26.24 -9.91 -5.95
N VAL A 433 26.42 -8.58 -5.85
CA VAL A 433 26.52 -7.70 -7.02
C VAL A 433 27.81 -8.03 -7.76
N LEU A 434 27.68 -8.46 -9.02
CA LEU A 434 28.83 -8.68 -9.92
C LEU A 434 29.23 -7.39 -10.61
N ARG A 435 28.24 -6.58 -11.02
CA ARG A 435 28.44 -5.35 -11.79
C ARG A 435 27.31 -4.36 -11.55
N LEU A 436 27.66 -3.09 -11.35
CA LEU A 436 26.71 -1.97 -11.43
C LEU A 436 26.68 -1.45 -12.88
N LYS A 437 25.48 -1.20 -13.40
CA LYS A 437 25.26 -0.58 -14.71
C LYS A 437 25.20 0.95 -14.58
#